data_AF-A0A1Y5HU00-F1
#
_entry.id   AF-A0A1Y5HU00-F1
#
_cell.length_a   1.000
_cell.length_b   1.000
_cell.length_c   1.000
_cell.angle_alpha   90.00
_cell.angle_beta   90.00
_cell.angle_gamma   90.00
#
_symmetry.space_group_name_H-M   'P 1'
#
loop_
_entity.id
_entity.type
_entity.pdbx_description
1 polymer ?
#
loop_
_entity_poly.entity_id
_entity_poly.type
_entity_poly.pdbx_seq_one_letter_code
_entity_poly.pdbx_strand_id
1 'polypeptide(L)'
;MNINLTLIGQIIAFAVFVAFCMKFVWPPLINAMEERAKKIADGLDAANRAERDLELAQQKAGEKLRESKEKAAEIIEQANKRANQIIDEAKEAAREEGGRLAAAAQAEIEQEVNRAKEGLRQQVSALAVAGASKILAKSVDESVHNELLDQLANEL
;
A
#
# COMPACT_ATOMS: atom_id res chain seq x y z
N MET A 1 -4.65 111.23 7.95
CA MET A 1 -4.58 110.40 9.16
C MET A 1 -3.10 110.16 9.43
N ASN A 2 -2.54 110.84 10.42
CA ASN A 2 -1.09 110.81 10.65
C ASN A 2 -0.66 109.42 11.11
N ILE A 3 0.45 108.93 10.56
CA ILE A 3 1.14 107.74 11.06
C ILE A 3 1.60 108.08 12.49
N ASN A 4 0.84 107.60 13.48
CA ASN A 4 1.16 107.77 14.88
C ASN A 4 2.03 106.59 15.36
N LEU A 5 2.84 106.83 16.40
CA LEU A 5 3.70 105.82 17.04
C LEU A 5 2.94 104.53 17.41
N THR A 6 1.65 104.65 17.69
CA THR A 6 0.73 103.53 17.98
C THR A 6 0.56 102.56 16.82
N LEU A 7 0.57 103.05 15.56
CA LEU A 7 0.46 102.21 14.37
C LEU A 7 1.73 101.34 14.20
N ILE A 8 2.91 101.93 14.44
CA ILE A 8 4.20 101.20 14.39
C ILE A 8 4.23 100.13 15.48
N GLY A 9 3.79 100.46 16.70
CA GLY A 9 3.68 99.48 17.79
C GLY A 9 2.71 98.34 17.48
N GLN A 10 1.56 98.62 16.87
CA GLN A 10 0.61 97.58 16.42
C GLN A 10 1.19 96.68 15.33
N ILE A 11 1.94 97.23 14.37
CA ILE A 11 2.60 96.44 13.31
C ILE A 11 3.66 95.52 13.91
N ILE A 12 4.48 96.01 14.85
CA ILE A 12 5.49 95.19 15.53
C ILE A 12 4.82 94.08 16.35
N ALA A 13 3.78 94.40 17.12
CA ALA A 13 3.04 93.40 17.89
C ALA A 13 2.38 92.34 16.99
N PHE A 14 1.80 92.76 15.86
CA PHE A 14 1.24 91.84 14.87
C PHE A 14 2.32 90.95 14.23
N ALA A 15 3.47 91.51 13.87
CA ALA A 15 4.59 90.75 13.31
C ALA A 15 5.12 89.70 14.30
N VAL A 16 5.29 90.06 15.58
CA VAL A 16 5.69 89.13 16.65
C VAL A 16 4.63 88.04 16.86
N PHE A 17 3.34 88.40 16.83
CA PHE A 17 2.25 87.43 16.94
C PHE A 17 2.23 86.45 15.76
N VAL A 18 2.39 86.94 14.52
CA VAL A 18 2.48 86.08 13.33
C VAL A 18 3.69 85.15 13.42
N ALA A 19 4.85 85.66 13.83
CA ALA A 19 6.05 84.85 14.03
C ALA A 19 5.84 83.76 15.11
N PHE A 20 5.16 84.09 16.20
CA PHE A 20 4.79 83.13 17.24
C PHE A 20 3.83 82.06 16.71
N CYS A 21 2.76 82.45 16.01
CA CYS A 21 1.81 81.51 15.41
C CYS A 21 2.47 80.60 14.36
N MET A 22 3.34 81.14 13.51
CA MET A 22 4.10 80.34 12.53
C MET A 22 5.05 79.35 13.20
N LYS A 23 5.67 79.72 14.32
CA LYS A 23 6.66 78.88 15.01
C LYS A 23 6.02 77.85 15.94
N PHE A 24 4.91 78.18 16.60
CA PHE A 24 4.35 77.36 17.68
C PHE A 24 2.99 76.73 17.35
N VAL A 25 2.16 77.34 16.51
CA VAL A 25 0.79 76.86 16.23
C VAL A 25 0.74 76.07 14.91
N TRP A 26 1.43 76.56 13.89
CA TRP A 26 1.45 75.93 12.57
C TRP A 26 2.08 74.53 12.56
N PRO A 27 3.23 74.28 13.22
CA PRO A 27 3.88 72.97 13.16
C PRO A 27 3.06 71.84 13.81
N PRO A 28 2.46 72.01 15.01
CA PRO A 28 1.58 70.99 15.58
C PRO A 28 0.35 70.70 14.70
N LEU A 29 -0.22 71.71 14.05
CA LEU A 29 -1.40 71.54 13.18
C LEU A 29 -1.06 70.69 11.95
N ILE A 30 0.03 71.03 11.25
CA ILE A 30 0.48 70.29 10.06
C ILE A 30 0.90 68.87 10.46
N ASN A 31 1.66 68.71 11.55
CA ASN A 31 2.06 67.39 12.04
C ASN A 31 0.83 66.51 12.35
N ALA A 32 -0.21 67.04 12.98
CA ALA A 32 -1.42 66.29 13.27
C ALA A 32 -2.19 65.87 11.99
N MET A 33 -2.18 66.73 10.95
CA MET A 33 -2.77 66.39 9.65
C MET A 33 -1.94 65.33 8.92
N GLU A 34 -0.62 65.45 8.93
CA GLU A 34 0.30 64.51 8.29
C GLU A 34 0.27 63.15 8.99
N GLU A 35 0.21 63.12 10.32
CA GLU A 35 0.05 61.87 11.09
C GLU A 35 -1.26 61.15 10.74
N ARG A 36 -2.36 61.90 10.58
CA ARG A 36 -3.64 61.32 10.12
C ARG A 36 -3.54 60.79 8.69
N ALA A 37 -2.97 61.57 7.77
CA ALA A 37 -2.79 61.15 6.38
C ALA A 37 -1.94 59.88 6.30
N LYS A 38 -0.84 59.83 7.06
CA LYS A 38 0.04 58.68 7.15
C LYS A 38 -0.66 57.45 7.73
N LYS A 39 -1.41 57.58 8.83
CA LYS A 39 -2.18 56.47 9.41
C LYS A 39 -3.21 55.89 8.42
N ILE A 40 -3.87 56.74 7.64
CA ILE A 40 -4.83 56.30 6.62
C ILE A 40 -4.11 55.58 5.48
N ALA A 41 -3.00 56.14 4.97
CA ALA A 41 -2.20 55.51 3.91
C ALA A 41 -1.65 54.15 4.36
N ASP A 42 -1.01 54.09 5.53
CA ASP A 42 -0.46 52.86 6.09
C ASP A 42 -1.56 51.81 6.34
N GLY A 43 -2.75 52.23 6.81
CA GLY A 43 -3.90 51.37 7.02
C GLY A 43 -4.47 50.80 5.72
N LEU A 44 -4.60 51.63 4.68
CA LEU A 44 -5.07 51.21 3.37
C LEU A 44 -4.07 50.25 2.71
N ASP A 45 -2.78 50.56 2.79
CA ASP A 45 -1.72 49.68 2.28
C ASP A 45 -1.65 48.35 3.04
N ALA A 46 -1.86 48.36 4.35
CA ALA A 46 -1.95 47.13 5.14
C ALA A 46 -3.16 46.28 4.74
N ALA A 47 -4.32 46.90 4.53
CA ALA A 47 -5.52 46.20 4.06
C ALA A 47 -5.30 45.58 2.67
N ASN A 48 -4.74 46.34 1.72
CA ASN A 48 -4.44 45.86 0.37
C ASN A 48 -3.38 44.73 0.36
N ARG A 49 -2.43 44.75 1.29
CA ARG A 49 -1.48 43.63 1.46
C ARG A 49 -2.18 42.41 2.05
N ALA A 50 -2.98 42.59 3.10
CA ALA A 50 -3.72 41.50 3.73
C ALA A 50 -4.68 40.80 2.76
N GLU A 51 -5.36 41.56 1.90
CA GLU A 51 -6.26 40.99 0.87
C GLU A 51 -5.50 40.17 -0.17
N ARG A 52 -4.36 40.68 -0.66
CA ARG A 52 -3.48 39.93 -1.58
C ARG A 52 -2.88 38.68 -0.94
N ASP A 53 -2.42 38.79 0.30
CA ASP A 53 -1.87 37.66 1.04
C ASP A 53 -2.94 36.59 1.30
N LEU A 54 -4.18 37.02 1.60
CA LEU A 54 -5.32 36.13 1.75
C LEU A 54 -5.65 35.41 0.43
N GLU A 55 -5.70 36.12 -0.69
CA GLU A 55 -5.96 35.54 -2.00
C GLU A 55 -4.87 34.52 -2.38
N LEU A 56 -3.59 34.88 -2.19
CA LEU A 56 -2.46 33.98 -2.42
C LEU A 56 -2.50 32.75 -1.50
N ALA A 57 -2.88 32.92 -0.23
CA ALA A 57 -3.02 31.82 0.72
C ALA A 57 -4.16 30.88 0.31
N GLN A 58 -5.30 31.42 -0.15
CA GLN A 58 -6.43 30.63 -0.65
C GLN A 58 -6.06 29.85 -1.91
N GLN A 59 -5.37 30.48 -2.87
CA GLN A 59 -4.88 29.81 -4.08
C GLN A 59 -3.93 28.68 -3.73
N LYS A 60 -2.91 28.93 -2.89
CA LYS A 60 -1.96 27.90 -2.42
C LYS A 60 -2.66 26.76 -1.66
N ALA A 61 -3.65 27.08 -0.84
CA ALA A 61 -4.42 26.06 -0.13
C ALA A 61 -5.23 25.18 -1.10
N GLY A 62 -5.85 25.79 -2.11
CA GLY A 62 -6.57 25.08 -3.18
C GLY A 62 -5.66 24.19 -4.01
N GLU A 63 -4.50 24.70 -4.42
CA GLU A 63 -3.47 23.93 -5.11
C GLU A 63 -2.98 22.75 -4.26
N LYS A 64 -2.69 23.00 -2.98
CA LYS A 64 -2.22 21.95 -2.07
C LYS A 64 -3.26 20.87 -1.86
N LEU A 65 -4.53 21.25 -1.76
CA LEU A 65 -5.64 20.30 -1.65
C LEU A 65 -5.76 19.45 -2.92
N ARG A 66 -5.64 20.06 -4.10
CA ARG A 66 -5.66 19.33 -5.38
C ARG A 66 -4.48 18.37 -5.50
N GLU A 67 -3.27 18.83 -5.24
CA GLU A 67 -2.05 18.02 -5.23
C GLU A 67 -2.18 16.83 -4.25
N SER A 68 -2.74 17.08 -3.06
CA SER A 68 -2.94 16.02 -2.06
C SER A 68 -3.97 14.99 -2.51
N LYS A 69 -5.04 15.40 -3.20
CA LYS A 69 -6.04 14.49 -3.78
C LYS A 69 -5.45 13.65 -4.91
N GLU A 70 -4.64 14.25 -5.78
CA GLU A 70 -3.94 13.54 -6.86
C GLU A 70 -2.97 12.49 -6.28
N LYS A 71 -2.16 12.86 -5.29
CA LYS A 71 -1.28 11.91 -4.59
C LYS A 71 -2.04 10.80 -3.88
N ALA A 72 -3.17 11.10 -3.25
CA ALA A 72 -3.99 10.08 -2.61
C ALA A 72 -4.56 9.10 -3.63
N ALA A 73 -5.03 9.58 -4.78
CA ALA A 73 -5.51 8.73 -5.87
C ALA A 73 -4.38 7.85 -6.42
N GLU A 74 -3.18 8.41 -6.62
CA GLU A 74 -2.00 7.66 -7.06
C GLU A 74 -1.61 6.56 -6.07
N ILE A 75 -1.61 6.85 -4.77
CA ILE A 75 -1.33 5.85 -3.72
C ILE A 75 -2.36 4.72 -3.76
N ILE A 76 -3.65 5.03 -3.93
CA ILE A 76 -4.71 4.03 -4.03
C ILE A 76 -4.53 3.17 -5.28
N GLU A 77 -4.19 3.78 -6.42
CA GLU A 77 -3.92 3.04 -7.65
C GLU A 77 -2.72 2.10 -7.51
N GLN A 78 -1.62 2.60 -6.94
CA GLN A 78 -0.42 1.80 -6.67
C GLN A 78 -0.72 0.65 -5.70
N ALA A 79 -1.51 0.90 -4.65
CA ALA A 79 -1.92 -0.13 -3.70
C ALA A 79 -2.77 -1.22 -4.37
N ASN A 80 -3.73 -0.85 -5.21
CA ASN A 80 -4.53 -1.81 -5.98
C ASN A 80 -3.68 -2.63 -6.95
N LYS A 81 -2.75 -1.97 -7.68
CA LYS A 81 -1.83 -2.66 -8.57
C LYS A 81 -0.96 -3.66 -7.82
N ARG A 82 -0.44 -3.27 -6.64
CA ARG A 82 0.38 -4.15 -5.79
C ARG A 82 -0.44 -5.31 -5.23
N ALA A 83 -1.68 -5.07 -4.83
CA ALA A 83 -2.59 -6.12 -4.37
C ALA A 83 -2.86 -7.14 -5.47
N ASN A 84 -3.13 -6.70 -6.70
CA ASN A 84 -3.32 -7.60 -7.84
C ASN A 84 -2.05 -8.41 -8.15
N GLN A 85 -0.86 -7.78 -8.10
CA GLN A 85 0.41 -8.50 -8.26
C GLN A 85 0.58 -9.60 -7.19
N ILE A 86 0.30 -9.29 -5.92
CA ILE A 86 0.38 -10.27 -4.83
C ILE A 86 -0.61 -11.42 -5.05
N ILE A 87 -1.83 -11.12 -5.52
CA ILE A 87 -2.83 -12.16 -5.81
C ILE A 87 -2.35 -13.06 -6.95
N ASP A 88 -1.76 -12.49 -8.00
CA ASP A 88 -1.30 -13.27 -9.15
C ASP A 88 -0.05 -14.10 -8.80
N GLU A 89 0.91 -13.54 -8.06
CA GLU A 89 2.06 -14.26 -7.50
C GLU A 89 1.59 -15.41 -6.59
N ALA A 90 0.62 -15.17 -5.71
CA ALA A 90 0.07 -16.19 -4.82
C ALA A 90 -0.65 -17.31 -5.60
N LYS A 91 -1.38 -16.98 -6.67
CA LYS A 91 -2.02 -17.98 -7.54
C LYS A 91 -0.98 -18.83 -8.28
N GLU A 92 0.09 -18.22 -8.76
CA GLU A 92 1.17 -18.94 -9.44
C GLU A 92 1.87 -19.89 -8.49
N ALA A 93 2.26 -19.42 -7.31
CA ALA A 93 2.84 -20.25 -6.26
C ALA A 93 1.90 -21.41 -5.84
N ALA A 94 0.60 -21.14 -5.70
CA ALA A 94 -0.39 -22.17 -5.38
C ALA A 94 -0.52 -23.24 -6.49
N ARG A 95 -0.41 -22.85 -7.76
CA ARG A 95 -0.43 -23.79 -8.89
C ARG A 95 0.84 -24.64 -8.93
N GLU A 96 1.99 -24.04 -8.70
CA GLU A 96 3.27 -24.75 -8.64
C GLU A 96 3.28 -25.77 -7.50
N GLU A 97 2.88 -25.35 -6.31
CA GLU A 97 2.80 -26.24 -5.14
C GLU A 97 1.75 -27.34 -5.33
N GLY A 98 0.60 -27.01 -5.92
CA GLY A 98 -0.42 -28.00 -6.29
C GLY A 98 0.09 -29.03 -7.29
N GLY A 99 0.84 -28.59 -8.30
CA GLY A 99 1.50 -29.48 -9.27
C GLY A 99 2.53 -30.39 -8.61
N ARG A 100 3.34 -29.84 -7.69
CA ARG A 100 4.33 -30.60 -6.91
C ARG A 100 3.66 -31.66 -6.05
N LEU A 101 2.58 -31.31 -5.36
CA LEU A 101 1.80 -32.24 -4.54
C LEU A 101 1.17 -33.35 -5.38
N ALA A 102 0.60 -33.01 -6.54
CA ALA A 102 0.03 -34.00 -7.46
C ALA A 102 1.08 -34.98 -7.99
N ALA A 103 2.26 -34.47 -8.37
CA ALA A 103 3.37 -35.30 -8.81
C ALA A 103 3.87 -36.24 -7.69
N ALA A 104 3.98 -35.73 -6.46
CA ALA A 104 4.35 -36.55 -5.31
C ALA A 104 3.31 -37.64 -5.02
N ALA A 105 2.02 -37.30 -5.04
CA ALA A 105 0.94 -38.26 -4.86
C ALA A 105 0.93 -39.35 -5.96
N GLN A 106 1.19 -38.97 -7.22
CA GLN A 106 1.30 -39.93 -8.31
C GLN A 106 2.46 -40.91 -8.11
N ALA A 107 3.61 -40.41 -7.66
CA ALA A 107 4.77 -41.25 -7.35
C ALA A 107 4.50 -42.21 -6.18
N GLU A 108 3.81 -41.75 -5.14
CA GLU A 108 3.40 -42.59 -4.00
C GLU A 108 2.41 -43.67 -4.44
N ILE A 109 1.43 -43.33 -5.28
CA ILE A 109 0.49 -44.31 -5.87
C ILE A 109 1.25 -45.37 -6.68
N GLU A 110 2.21 -44.97 -7.52
CA GLU A 110 3.01 -45.92 -8.31
C GLU A 110 3.82 -46.87 -7.41
N GLN A 111 4.39 -46.34 -6.31
CA GLN A 111 5.10 -47.15 -5.33
C GLN A 111 4.18 -48.16 -4.64
N GLU A 112 2.99 -47.73 -4.21
CA GLU A 112 2.00 -48.61 -3.57
C GLU A 112 1.44 -49.65 -4.54
N VAL A 113 1.23 -49.30 -5.81
CA VAL A 113 0.85 -50.27 -6.86
C VAL A 113 1.93 -51.32 -7.04
N ASN A 114 3.21 -50.93 -7.03
CA ASN A 114 4.32 -51.88 -7.13
C ASN A 114 4.41 -52.79 -5.90
N ARG A 115 4.21 -52.26 -4.68
CA ARG A 115 4.09 -53.08 -3.46
C ARG A 115 2.93 -54.06 -3.53
N ALA A 116 1.77 -53.61 -3.98
CA ALA A 116 0.60 -54.45 -4.12
C ALA A 116 0.83 -55.58 -5.14
N LYS A 117 1.49 -55.29 -6.27
CA LYS A 117 1.87 -56.31 -7.27
C LYS A 117 2.84 -57.34 -6.70
N GLU A 118 3.82 -56.92 -5.91
CA GLU A 118 4.78 -57.82 -5.27
C GLU A 118 4.08 -58.74 -4.25
N GLY A 119 3.17 -58.18 -3.43
CA GLY A 119 2.33 -58.96 -2.54
C GLY A 119 1.43 -59.95 -3.28
N LEU A 120 0.84 -59.54 -4.42
CA LEU A 120 0.02 -60.41 -5.26
C LEU A 120 0.84 -61.56 -5.85
N ARG A 121 2.07 -61.29 -6.29
CA ARG A 121 3.00 -62.32 -6.79
C ARG A 121 3.27 -63.39 -5.74
N GLN A 122 3.54 -62.99 -4.49
CA GLN A 122 3.75 -63.93 -3.39
C GLN A 122 2.50 -64.81 -3.15
N GLN A 123 1.31 -64.21 -3.14
CA GLN A 123 0.05 -64.95 -2.99
C GLN A 123 -0.21 -65.91 -4.15
N VAL A 124 0.05 -65.49 -5.40
CA VAL A 124 -0.11 -66.33 -6.59
C VAL A 124 0.88 -67.50 -6.57
N SER A 125 2.14 -67.27 -6.18
CA SER A 125 3.12 -68.36 -6.03
C SER A 125 2.68 -69.37 -4.97
N ALA A 126 2.19 -68.91 -3.81
CA ALA A 126 1.66 -69.79 -2.78
C ALA A 126 0.44 -70.60 -3.28
N LEU A 127 -0.49 -69.94 -4.00
CA LEU A 127 -1.67 -70.60 -4.57
C LEU A 127 -1.30 -71.60 -5.67
N ALA A 128 -0.29 -71.29 -6.49
CA ALA A 128 0.21 -72.19 -7.55
C ALA A 128 0.85 -73.45 -6.96
N VAL A 129 1.65 -73.33 -5.89
CA VAL A 129 2.22 -74.48 -5.17
C VAL A 129 1.12 -75.32 -4.51
N ALA A 130 0.14 -74.67 -3.87
CA ALA A 130 -1.00 -75.37 -3.27
C ALA A 130 -1.85 -76.10 -4.33
N GLY A 131 -2.09 -75.46 -5.47
CA GLY A 131 -2.78 -76.04 -6.62
C GLY A 131 -2.02 -77.22 -7.23
N ALA A 132 -0.72 -77.08 -7.46
CA ALA A 132 0.14 -78.15 -7.94
C ALA A 132 0.17 -79.35 -6.98
N SER A 133 0.26 -79.09 -5.67
CA SER A 133 0.20 -80.12 -4.63
C SER A 133 -1.14 -80.87 -4.64
N LYS A 134 -2.25 -80.15 -4.86
CA LYS A 134 -3.60 -80.75 -4.94
C LYS A 134 -3.81 -81.56 -6.22
N ILE A 135 -3.27 -81.11 -7.35
CA ILE A 135 -3.29 -81.88 -8.60
C ILE A 135 -2.44 -83.15 -8.45
N LEU A 136 -1.23 -83.03 -7.89
CA LEU A 136 -0.34 -84.16 -7.65
C LEU A 136 -0.98 -85.20 -6.72
N ALA A 137 -1.59 -84.75 -5.61
CA ALA A 137 -2.33 -85.64 -4.71
C ALA A 137 -3.47 -86.40 -5.42
N LYS A 138 -4.18 -85.75 -6.36
CA LYS A 138 -5.24 -86.39 -7.13
C LYS A 138 -4.72 -87.37 -8.19
N SER A 139 -3.57 -87.08 -8.82
CA SER A 139 -2.97 -87.95 -9.84
C SER A 139 -2.21 -89.15 -9.27
N VAL A 140 -1.65 -89.02 -8.05
CA VAL A 140 -0.95 -90.09 -7.35
C VAL A 140 -1.92 -91.19 -6.88
N ASP A 141 -3.17 -90.83 -6.56
CA ASP A 141 -4.16 -91.75 -5.98
C ASP A 141 -4.64 -92.83 -6.97
N GLU A 142 -4.75 -92.52 -8.27
CA GLU A 142 -5.42 -93.41 -9.23
C GLU A 142 -4.47 -94.31 -10.04
N SER A 143 -3.21 -93.92 -10.22
CA SER A 143 -2.25 -94.67 -11.06
C SER A 143 -1.00 -95.17 -10.32
N VAL A 144 -0.50 -94.41 -9.35
CA VAL A 144 0.76 -94.72 -8.66
C VAL A 144 0.56 -95.70 -7.49
N HIS A 145 -0.66 -95.78 -6.94
CA HIS A 145 -0.91 -96.66 -5.79
C HIS A 145 -0.83 -98.16 -6.16
N ASN A 146 -1.27 -98.55 -7.37
CA ASN A 146 -1.14 -99.93 -7.84
C ASN A 146 0.30 -100.27 -8.26
N GLU A 147 1.02 -99.35 -8.92
CA GLU A 147 2.42 -99.59 -9.31
C GLU A 147 3.37 -99.69 -8.10
N LEU A 148 3.15 -98.89 -7.05
CA LEU A 148 3.92 -98.98 -5.80
C LEU A 148 3.61 -100.23 -4.99
N LEU A 149 2.35 -100.70 -5.00
CA LEU A 149 1.97 -101.96 -4.36
C LEU A 149 2.54 -103.16 -5.12
N ASP A 150 2.55 -103.13 -6.45
CA ASP A 150 3.15 -104.19 -7.28
C ASP A 150 4.68 -104.22 -7.19
N GLN A 151 5.35 -103.07 -7.00
CA GLN A 151 6.80 -103.05 -6.76
C GLN A 151 7.17 -103.54 -5.35
N LEU A 152 6.40 -103.20 -4.31
CA LEU A 152 6.60 -103.74 -2.96
C LEU A 152 6.27 -105.24 -2.86
N ALA A 153 5.29 -105.73 -3.62
CA ALA A 153 4.96 -107.16 -3.68
C ALA A 153 6.01 -107.99 -4.44
N ASN A 154 6.84 -107.36 -5.28
CA ASN A 154 7.94 -108.02 -5.99
C ASN A 154 9.30 -107.95 -5.24
N GLU A 155 9.38 -107.23 -4.11
CA GLU A 155 10.57 -107.18 -3.24
C GLU A 155 10.45 -108.06 -1.98
N LEU A 156 9.35 -108.82 -1.83
CA LEU A 156 9.18 -109.89 -0.83
C LEU A 156 9.19 -111.27 -1.50
#